data_AF-A0A9P1FND6-F1
#
_entry.id   AF-A0A9P1FND6-F1
#
_cell.length_a   1.000
_cell.length_b   1.000
_cell.length_c   1.000
_cell.angle_alpha   90.00
_cell.angle_beta   90.00
_cell.angle_gamma   90.00
#
_symmetry.space_group_name_H-M   'P 1'
#
loop_
_entity.id
_entity.type
_entity.pdbx_description
1 polymer ?
#
loop_
_entity_poly.entity_id
_entity_poly.type
_entity_poly.pdbx_seq_one_letter_code
_entity_poly.pdbx_strand_id
1 'polypeptide(L)'
;MGNSAVVWLCRLVALVKQENRSPVEAVGMGKAAKGGKKLPSAPLADKKKKAKKNPLFEKAPRNYRLGGDIQPKRDLTRFVKWPKYIRLQRQKRIMLMRLKVPPAINQFNMAMDKNQAANVLKLCKKYQPETKEAKKARLMEMAKAKKDGEEVKSKKPQVLKYGLNHVTTLVENKLAKLVIIAHDVDPIELVCWLPALCRKKDVPYCIIKGKSRLGQLIHQKAASCVAITSVKSEDEKDLNTLISNFKAQFNDNMENRRRWGGGIMGIKSQHVTQRRERAIQAEKAKKLGLQLA
;
A
#
# COMPACT_ATOMS: atom_id res chain seq x y z
N MET A 1 25.74 22.57 -10.86
CA MET A 1 24.92 21.45 -10.34
C MET A 1 23.70 21.29 -11.25
N GLY A 2 23.69 20.38 -12.22
CA GLY A 2 22.59 20.38 -13.20
C GLY A 2 22.56 19.28 -14.24
N ASN A 3 23.08 18.07 -13.98
CA ASN A 3 23.02 16.97 -14.97
C ASN A 3 22.64 15.59 -14.41
N SER A 4 22.25 15.49 -13.13
CA SER A 4 21.90 14.20 -12.51
C SER A 4 20.41 13.83 -12.66
N ALA A 5 19.53 14.83 -12.86
CA ALA A 5 18.08 14.61 -12.90
C ALA A 5 17.58 14.03 -14.24
N VAL A 6 18.20 14.40 -15.37
CA VAL A 6 17.78 13.96 -16.72
C VAL A 6 18.12 12.49 -16.96
N VAL A 7 19.25 12.02 -16.44
CA VAL A 7 19.68 10.61 -16.54
C VAL A 7 18.77 9.68 -15.74
N TRP A 8 18.22 10.16 -14.62
CA TRP A 8 17.29 9.39 -13.79
C TRP A 8 15.90 9.26 -14.41
N LEU A 9 15.39 10.32 -15.05
CA LEU A 9 14.07 10.31 -15.68
C LEU A 9 14.02 9.38 -16.90
N CYS A 10 15.09 9.35 -17.69
CA CYS A 10 15.17 8.48 -18.88
C CYS A 10 15.24 6.98 -18.51
N ARG A 11 15.85 6.66 -17.36
CA ARG A 11 15.97 5.27 -16.87
C ARG A 11 14.68 4.75 -16.24
N LEU A 12 13.83 5.64 -15.72
CA LEU A 12 12.54 5.29 -15.12
C LEU A 12 11.47 4.99 -16.19
N VAL A 13 11.47 5.72 -17.30
CA VAL A 13 10.52 5.53 -18.42
C VAL A 13 10.76 4.20 -19.15
N ALA A 14 12.02 3.75 -19.24
CA ALA A 14 12.36 2.46 -19.85
C ALA A 14 11.89 1.25 -19.03
N LEU A 15 11.77 1.41 -17.71
CA LEU A 15 11.46 0.31 -16.78
C LEU A 15 9.95 0.01 -16.71
N VAL A 16 9.10 1.02 -16.95
CA VAL A 16 7.63 0.85 -16.94
C VAL A 16 7.12 0.12 -18.19
N LYS A 17 7.91 0.02 -19.26
CA LYS A 17 7.48 -0.58 -20.53
C LYS A 17 7.70 -2.10 -20.62
N GLN A 18 8.27 -2.74 -19.58
CA GLN A 18 8.55 -4.18 -19.57
C GLN A 18 7.53 -5.05 -18.82
N GLU A 19 6.54 -4.49 -18.12
CA GLU A 19 5.70 -5.26 -17.19
C GLU A 19 4.33 -5.72 -17.75
N ASN A 20 4.06 -5.55 -19.06
CA ASN A 20 2.81 -5.98 -19.69
C ASN A 20 3.02 -6.84 -20.95
N ARG A 21 3.65 -8.01 -20.81
CA ARG A 21 3.47 -9.11 -21.77
C ARG A 21 3.25 -10.42 -21.03
N SER A 22 2.00 -10.88 -21.02
CA SER A 22 1.60 -12.25 -20.71
C SER A 22 2.09 -13.21 -21.81
N PRO A 23 2.29 -14.51 -21.49
CA PRO A 23 2.77 -15.50 -22.46
C PRO A 23 1.58 -16.05 -23.23
N VAL A 24 1.52 -15.77 -24.54
CA VAL A 24 0.60 -16.44 -25.45
C VAL A 24 1.40 -17.50 -26.22
N GLU A 25 0.83 -18.70 -26.21
CA GLU A 25 1.22 -19.97 -26.83
C GLU A 25 2.07 -19.86 -28.10
N ALA A 26 3.26 -20.47 -28.07
CA ALA A 26 4.05 -20.75 -29.27
C ALA A 26 3.70 -22.16 -29.77
N VAL A 27 2.73 -22.23 -30.67
CA VAL A 27 2.48 -23.40 -31.53
C VAL A 27 3.71 -23.60 -32.43
N GLY A 28 4.25 -24.82 -32.42
CA GLY A 28 5.37 -25.21 -33.26
C GLY A 28 5.02 -25.15 -34.74
N MET A 29 5.88 -24.48 -35.53
CA MET A 29 5.89 -24.59 -36.98
C MET A 29 7.31 -24.93 -37.43
N GLY A 30 7.37 -25.91 -38.34
CA GLY A 30 8.54 -26.71 -38.66
C GLY A 30 9.68 -25.99 -39.37
N LYS A 31 10.81 -26.72 -39.42
CA LYS A 31 12.04 -26.35 -40.13
C LYS A 31 11.74 -26.19 -41.63
N ALA A 32 11.71 -24.94 -42.11
CA ALA A 32 11.86 -24.64 -43.52
C ALA A 32 13.35 -24.40 -43.82
N ALA A 33 13.94 -25.27 -44.65
CA ALA A 33 15.27 -25.09 -45.21
C ALA A 33 15.31 -23.80 -46.05
N LYS A 34 16.04 -22.78 -45.58
CA LYS A 34 16.34 -21.58 -46.38
C LYS A 34 17.70 -21.75 -47.05
N GLY A 35 17.66 -22.06 -48.34
CA GLY A 35 18.78 -21.89 -49.25
C GLY A 35 19.24 -20.42 -49.23
N GLY A 36 20.52 -20.21 -48.96
CA GLY A 36 21.10 -18.87 -48.83
C GLY A 36 21.26 -18.20 -50.20
N LYS A 37 20.47 -17.17 -50.47
CA LYS A 37 20.85 -16.13 -51.45
C LYS A 37 21.96 -15.28 -50.82
N LYS A 38 23.18 -15.37 -51.35
CA LYS A 38 24.30 -14.49 -51.00
C LYS A 38 24.02 -13.08 -51.52
N LEU A 39 23.43 -12.22 -50.71
CA LEU A 39 23.43 -10.77 -50.95
C LEU A 39 24.81 -10.21 -50.53
N PRO A 40 25.43 -9.33 -51.32
CA PRO A 40 26.70 -8.70 -50.95
C PRO A 40 26.51 -7.79 -49.72
N SER A 41 27.47 -7.81 -48.80
CA SER A 41 27.48 -6.97 -47.61
C SER A 41 27.56 -5.49 -47.98
N ALA A 42 26.74 -4.64 -47.35
CA ALA A 42 26.71 -3.20 -47.57
C ALA A 42 28.14 -2.57 -47.45
N PRO A 43 28.52 -1.63 -48.35
CA PRO A 43 29.89 -1.12 -48.47
C PRO A 43 30.36 -0.22 -47.32
N LEU A 44 29.47 0.11 -46.37
CA LEU A 44 29.76 0.84 -45.13
C LEU A 44 29.44 0.04 -43.86
N ALA A 45 29.36 -1.28 -43.95
CA ALA A 45 29.40 -2.09 -42.74
C ALA A 45 30.83 -2.08 -42.19
N ASP A 46 31.07 -1.24 -41.17
CA ASP A 46 32.32 -1.24 -40.41
C ASP A 46 32.68 -2.69 -40.04
N LYS A 47 33.72 -3.22 -40.69
CA LYS A 47 34.30 -4.50 -40.34
C LYS A 47 34.70 -4.40 -38.87
N LYS A 48 33.95 -5.10 -38.00
CA LYS A 48 34.22 -5.18 -36.56
C LYS A 48 35.68 -5.59 -36.37
N LYS A 49 36.57 -4.62 -36.14
CA LYS A 49 38.01 -4.86 -35.98
C LYS A 49 38.17 -5.82 -34.81
N LYS A 50 38.70 -7.03 -35.06
CA LYS A 50 39.04 -7.96 -34.00
C LYS A 50 40.08 -7.26 -33.10
N ALA A 51 39.69 -6.94 -31.88
CA ALA A 51 40.60 -6.33 -30.91
C ALA A 51 41.82 -7.26 -30.75
N LYS A 52 43.03 -6.72 -30.97
CA LYS A 52 44.29 -7.44 -30.74
C LYS A 52 44.36 -7.81 -29.26
N LYS A 53 44.37 -9.10 -28.92
CA LYS A 53 44.51 -9.56 -27.54
C LYS A 53 45.97 -9.35 -27.12
N ASN A 54 46.19 -8.54 -26.09
CA ASN A 54 47.52 -8.32 -25.52
C ASN A 54 47.94 -9.61 -24.78
N PRO A 55 49.10 -10.23 -25.12
CA PRO A 55 49.57 -11.47 -24.51
C PRO A 55 49.86 -11.34 -23.00
N LEU A 56 49.97 -10.12 -22.47
CA LEU A 56 50.17 -9.86 -21.04
C LEU A 56 48.89 -10.05 -20.20
N PHE A 57 47.70 -10.09 -20.80
CA PHE A 57 46.44 -10.25 -20.08
C PHE A 57 45.87 -11.65 -20.28
N GLU A 58 46.07 -12.51 -19.29
CA GLU A 58 45.49 -13.84 -19.24
C GLU A 58 44.15 -13.86 -18.49
N LYS A 59 43.22 -14.71 -18.94
CA LYS A 59 41.95 -14.93 -18.24
C LYS A 59 42.20 -15.96 -17.13
N ALA A 60 42.27 -15.50 -15.88
CA ALA A 60 42.35 -16.36 -14.69
C ALA A 60 41.00 -16.38 -13.94
N PRO A 61 40.01 -17.20 -14.37
CA PRO A 61 38.73 -17.28 -13.71
C PRO A 61 38.85 -18.03 -12.37
N ARG A 62 38.26 -17.48 -11.32
CA ARG A 62 38.16 -18.14 -10.02
C ARG A 62 37.01 -19.15 -9.98
N ASN A 63 37.22 -20.28 -9.31
CA ASN A 63 36.22 -21.30 -9.09
C ASN A 63 35.60 -21.16 -7.70
N TYR A 64 34.34 -20.70 -7.62
CA TYR A 64 33.62 -20.51 -6.35
C TYR A 64 32.74 -21.69 -5.94
N ARG A 65 32.98 -22.88 -6.51
CA ARG A 65 32.36 -24.14 -6.04
C ARG A 65 32.90 -24.50 -4.65
N LEU A 66 32.21 -25.41 -3.98
CA LEU A 66 32.66 -25.95 -2.69
C LEU A 66 34.09 -26.53 -2.85
N GLY A 67 35.01 -26.15 -1.98
CA GLY A 67 36.42 -26.58 -2.01
C GLY A 67 37.32 -25.83 -3.01
N GLY A 68 36.80 -24.82 -3.71
CA GLY A 68 37.60 -23.95 -4.59
C GLY A 68 38.11 -22.67 -3.91
N ASP A 69 38.16 -21.59 -4.68
CA ASP A 69 38.61 -20.27 -4.24
C ASP A 69 37.69 -19.63 -3.17
N ILE A 70 38.23 -18.66 -2.44
CA ILE A 70 37.49 -17.85 -1.46
C ILE A 70 36.25 -17.25 -2.12
N GLN A 71 35.10 -17.42 -1.46
CA GLN A 71 33.83 -16.94 -1.97
C GLN A 71 33.83 -15.40 -2.11
N PRO A 72 33.20 -14.86 -3.17
CA PRO A 72 33.06 -13.43 -3.31
C PRO A 72 32.14 -12.89 -2.23
N LYS A 73 32.22 -11.57 -1.97
CA LYS A 73 31.24 -10.87 -1.13
C LYS A 73 29.84 -11.04 -1.75
N ARG A 74 28.88 -11.51 -0.94
CA ARG A 74 27.48 -11.71 -1.32
C ARG A 74 26.59 -10.88 -0.41
N ASP A 75 25.34 -10.67 -0.83
CA ASP A 75 24.33 -10.09 0.06
C ASP A 75 24.01 -11.08 1.19
N LEU A 76 24.43 -10.72 2.40
CA LEU A 76 24.21 -11.50 3.62
C LEU A 76 23.03 -10.98 4.46
N THR A 77 22.27 -9.98 3.99
CA THR A 77 21.20 -9.30 4.77
C THR A 77 20.20 -10.26 5.44
N ARG A 78 19.91 -11.40 4.78
CA ARG A 78 19.04 -12.46 5.33
C ARG A 78 19.66 -13.23 6.51
N PHE A 79 20.98 -13.36 6.54
CA PHE A 79 21.76 -14.12 7.52
C PHE A 79 22.38 -13.25 8.62
N VAL A 80 22.31 -11.92 8.50
CA VAL A 80 22.78 -10.98 9.52
C VAL A 80 22.09 -11.25 10.87
N LYS A 81 22.87 -11.23 11.94
CA LYS A 81 22.36 -11.18 13.32
C LYS A 81 21.82 -9.78 13.61
N TRP A 82 20.53 -9.59 13.37
CA TRP A 82 19.87 -8.29 13.55
C TRP A 82 19.83 -7.83 15.02
N PRO A 83 19.97 -6.51 15.29
CA PRO A 83 19.72 -5.91 16.59
C PRO A 83 18.39 -6.34 17.22
N LYS A 84 18.33 -6.35 18.55
CA LYS A 84 17.18 -6.89 19.32
C LYS A 84 15.84 -6.24 18.94
N TYR A 85 15.79 -4.92 18.77
CA TYR A 85 14.56 -4.19 18.44
C TYR A 85 13.99 -4.60 17.07
N ILE A 86 14.85 -4.81 16.06
CA ILE A 86 14.44 -5.28 14.73
C ILE A 86 13.87 -6.70 14.82
N ARG A 87 14.53 -7.58 15.58
CA ARG A 87 14.06 -8.96 15.79
C ARG A 87 12.69 -8.96 16.47
N LEU A 88 12.49 -8.18 17.53
CA LEU A 88 11.23 -8.08 18.24
C LEU A 88 10.08 -7.56 17.35
N GLN A 89 10.31 -6.51 16.56
CA GLN A 89 9.30 -5.98 15.64
C GLN A 89 8.92 -7.00 14.56
N ARG A 90 9.90 -7.73 14.00
CA ARG A 90 9.64 -8.80 13.01
C ARG A 90 8.91 -9.98 13.63
N GLN A 91 9.30 -10.41 14.84
CA GLN A 91 8.64 -11.47 15.59
C GLN A 91 7.19 -11.10 15.93
N LYS A 92 6.91 -9.87 16.38
CA LYS A 92 5.55 -9.36 16.62
C LYS A 92 4.69 -9.48 15.37
N ARG A 93 5.19 -9.05 14.21
CA ARG A 93 4.46 -9.18 12.92
C ARG A 93 4.20 -10.63 12.52
N ILE A 94 5.21 -11.50 12.66
CA ILE A 94 5.05 -12.93 12.36
C ILE A 94 4.02 -13.57 13.28
N MET A 95 4.07 -13.25 14.57
CA MET A 95 3.14 -13.77 15.58
C MET A 95 1.69 -13.40 15.24
N LEU A 96 1.43 -12.13 14.90
CA LEU A 96 0.09 -11.67 14.48
C LEU A 96 -0.42 -12.36 13.20
N MET A 97 0.46 -12.78 12.29
CA MET A 97 0.07 -13.54 11.10
C MET A 97 -0.24 -15.01 11.41
N ARG A 98 0.45 -15.60 12.39
CA ARG A 98 0.36 -17.04 12.74
C ARG A 98 -0.79 -17.33 13.68
N LEU A 99 -1.00 -16.47 14.67
CA LEU A 99 -2.10 -16.62 15.61
C LEU A 99 -3.44 -16.39 14.90
N LYS A 100 -4.50 -17.02 15.42
CA LYS A 100 -5.86 -16.71 15.02
C LYS A 100 -6.24 -15.36 15.63
N VAL A 101 -6.54 -14.38 14.78
CA VAL A 101 -6.87 -13.02 15.21
C VAL A 101 -8.39 -12.88 15.31
N PRO A 102 -8.93 -12.43 16.45
CA PRO A 102 -10.37 -12.21 16.61
C PRO A 102 -10.92 -11.20 15.57
N PRO A 103 -12.18 -11.35 15.14
CA PRO A 103 -12.77 -10.49 14.11
C PRO A 103 -12.77 -8.99 14.47
N ALA A 104 -12.94 -8.65 15.75
CA ALA A 104 -12.90 -7.27 16.24
C ALA A 104 -11.56 -6.56 16.00
N ILE A 105 -10.46 -7.31 15.93
CA ILE A 105 -9.13 -6.78 15.57
C ILE A 105 -8.88 -6.94 14.07
N ASN A 106 -9.33 -8.06 13.49
CA ASN A 106 -9.10 -8.35 12.08
C ASN A 106 -9.81 -7.36 11.13
N GLN A 107 -10.90 -6.71 11.55
CA GLN A 107 -11.56 -5.67 10.77
C GLN A 107 -10.62 -4.53 10.35
N PHE A 108 -9.56 -4.23 11.12
CA PHE A 108 -8.56 -3.21 10.75
C PHE A 108 -7.60 -3.66 9.65
N ASN A 109 -7.46 -4.97 9.42
CA ASN A 109 -6.71 -5.47 8.25
C ASN A 109 -7.50 -5.26 6.95
N MET A 110 -8.83 -5.16 7.03
CA MET A 110 -9.74 -4.95 5.91
C MET A 110 -9.96 -3.46 5.63
N ALA A 111 -8.86 -2.73 5.45
CA ALA A 111 -8.91 -1.31 5.08
C ALA A 111 -9.29 -1.11 3.61
N MET A 112 -9.81 0.09 3.27
CA MET A 112 -10.15 0.46 1.90
C MET A 112 -8.93 0.42 0.96
N ASP A 113 -9.20 0.30 -0.33
CA ASP A 113 -8.19 0.32 -1.38
C ASP A 113 -7.58 1.73 -1.55
N LYS A 114 -6.48 1.78 -2.31
CA LYS A 114 -5.69 3.01 -2.47
C LYS A 114 -6.43 4.08 -3.27
N ASN A 115 -7.29 3.70 -4.21
CA ASN A 115 -7.98 4.63 -5.09
C ASN A 115 -9.12 5.32 -4.32
N GLN A 116 -9.94 4.56 -3.61
CA GLN A 116 -10.97 5.12 -2.73
C GLN A 116 -10.34 6.00 -1.64
N ALA A 117 -9.22 5.57 -1.03
CA ALA A 117 -8.50 6.37 -0.06
C ALA A 117 -8.02 7.72 -0.63
N ALA A 118 -7.57 7.76 -1.90
CA ALA A 118 -7.15 9.01 -2.52
C ALA A 118 -8.33 9.98 -2.67
N ASN A 119 -9.52 9.48 -3.03
CA ASN A 119 -10.72 10.31 -3.18
C ASN A 119 -11.17 10.91 -1.84
N VAL A 120 -11.23 10.09 -0.78
CA VAL A 120 -11.56 10.57 0.57
C VAL A 120 -10.56 11.62 1.04
N LEU A 121 -9.25 11.36 0.87
CA LEU A 121 -8.22 12.30 1.32
C LEU A 121 -8.21 13.60 0.52
N LYS A 122 -8.55 13.58 -0.77
CA LYS A 122 -8.73 14.79 -1.58
C LYS A 122 -9.88 15.65 -1.05
N LEU A 123 -11.02 15.03 -0.73
CA LEU A 123 -12.16 15.73 -0.13
C LEU A 123 -11.76 16.32 1.24
N CYS A 124 -11.16 15.51 2.12
CA CYS A 124 -10.71 15.96 3.43
C CYS A 124 -9.70 17.11 3.37
N LYS A 125 -8.84 17.15 2.35
CA LYS A 125 -7.87 18.24 2.16
C LYS A 125 -8.54 19.61 1.94
N LYS A 126 -9.78 19.66 1.44
CA LYS A 126 -10.53 20.93 1.31
C LYS A 126 -11.00 21.49 2.66
N TYR A 127 -11.19 20.62 3.66
CA TYR A 127 -11.78 20.95 4.96
C TYR A 127 -10.77 20.94 6.11
N GLN A 128 -9.49 21.17 5.82
CA GLN A 128 -8.43 21.15 6.84
C GLN A 128 -8.67 22.23 7.91
N PRO A 129 -8.41 21.92 9.20
CA PRO A 129 -8.42 22.92 10.25
C PRO A 129 -7.30 23.94 10.05
N GLU A 130 -7.49 25.15 10.58
CA GLU A 130 -6.50 26.23 10.50
C GLU A 130 -5.16 25.85 11.17
N THR A 131 -4.05 26.32 10.59
CA THR A 131 -2.74 26.25 11.25
C THR A 131 -2.66 27.28 12.37
N LYS A 132 -1.71 27.12 13.30
CA LYS A 132 -1.49 28.07 14.39
C LYS A 132 -1.18 29.48 13.87
N GLU A 133 -0.42 29.57 12.79
CA GLU A 133 -0.05 30.83 12.12
C GLU A 133 -1.26 31.50 11.46
N ALA A 134 -2.05 30.74 10.70
CA ALA A 134 -3.28 31.23 10.09
C ALA A 134 -4.29 31.70 11.15
N LYS A 135 -4.40 30.97 12.27
CA LYS A 135 -5.21 31.37 13.42
C LYS A 135 -4.73 32.70 14.02
N LYS A 136 -3.41 32.87 14.17
CA LYS A 136 -2.82 34.12 14.69
C LYS A 136 -3.11 35.29 13.75
N ALA A 137 -2.93 35.10 12.45
CA ALA A 137 -3.25 36.13 11.44
C ALA A 137 -4.73 36.52 11.49
N ARG A 138 -5.64 35.54 11.48
CA ARG A 138 -7.09 35.75 11.59
C ARG A 138 -7.46 36.52 12.85
N LEU A 139 -6.87 36.18 14.00
CA LEU A 139 -7.14 36.89 15.26
C LEU A 139 -6.58 38.32 15.24
N MET A 140 -5.42 38.56 14.63
CA MET A 140 -4.86 39.91 14.48
C MET A 140 -5.71 40.77 13.55
N GLU A 141 -6.20 40.23 12.45
CA GLU A 141 -7.12 40.91 11.53
C GLU A 141 -8.46 41.23 12.20
N MET A 142 -9.05 40.24 12.90
CA MET A 142 -10.28 40.46 13.68
C MET A 142 -10.08 41.52 14.77
N ALA A 143 -8.91 41.54 15.42
CA ALA A 143 -8.60 42.55 16.44
C ALA A 143 -8.44 43.96 15.83
N LYS A 144 -7.88 44.08 14.61
CA LYS A 144 -7.79 45.35 13.88
C LYS A 144 -9.18 45.84 13.46
N ALA A 145 -9.96 45.00 12.78
CA ALA A 145 -11.32 45.34 12.35
C ALA A 145 -12.22 45.77 13.52
N LYS A 146 -12.09 45.12 14.68
CA LYS A 146 -12.80 45.53 15.90
C LYS A 146 -12.33 46.87 16.47
N LYS A 147 -11.03 47.19 16.37
CA LYS A 147 -10.51 48.51 16.77
C LYS A 147 -11.04 49.61 15.84
N ASP A 148 -11.22 49.29 14.57
CA ASP A 148 -11.74 50.21 13.55
C ASP A 148 -13.28 50.34 13.60
N GLY A 149 -13.94 49.68 14.57
CA GLY A 149 -15.38 49.82 14.83
C GLY A 149 -16.30 48.90 14.01
N GLU A 150 -15.76 47.99 13.20
CA GLU A 150 -16.57 47.05 12.41
C GLU A 150 -17.03 45.83 13.24
N GLU A 151 -18.33 45.54 13.20
CA GLU A 151 -18.89 44.31 13.78
C GLU A 151 -18.59 43.08 12.91
N VAL A 152 -17.63 42.25 13.36
CA VAL A 152 -17.25 41.03 12.64
C VAL A 152 -18.25 39.89 12.86
N LYS A 153 -19.29 39.80 12.03
CA LYS A 153 -20.18 38.62 11.94
C LYS A 153 -19.52 37.48 11.15
N SER A 154 -18.72 36.65 11.82
CA SER A 154 -18.07 35.49 11.17
C SER A 154 -18.97 34.26 11.12
N LYS A 155 -19.18 33.68 9.92
CA LYS A 155 -19.85 32.37 9.76
C LYS A 155 -18.94 31.26 10.31
N LYS A 156 -19.52 30.28 11.02
CA LYS A 156 -18.78 29.14 11.59
C LYS A 156 -18.08 28.36 10.48
N PRO A 157 -16.74 28.20 10.51
CA PRO A 157 -16.02 27.48 9.48
C PRO A 157 -16.37 25.99 9.52
N GLN A 158 -16.60 25.42 8.34
CA GLN A 158 -16.78 23.98 8.16
C GLN A 158 -15.39 23.34 8.10
N VAL A 159 -15.03 22.59 9.14
CA VAL A 159 -13.71 21.97 9.29
C VAL A 159 -13.87 20.52 9.70
N LEU A 160 -12.87 19.71 9.34
CA LEU A 160 -12.74 18.35 9.86
C LEU A 160 -12.70 18.37 11.38
N LYS A 161 -13.45 17.45 11.99
CA LYS A 161 -13.40 17.20 13.43
C LYS A 161 -12.42 16.07 13.68
N TYR A 162 -11.57 16.26 14.67
CA TYR A 162 -10.50 15.32 15.00
C TYR A 162 -10.38 15.14 16.50
N GLY A 163 -9.66 14.10 16.89
CA GLY A 163 -9.52 13.70 18.28
C GLY A 163 -10.56 12.67 18.67
N LEU A 164 -10.12 11.62 19.35
CA LEU A 164 -10.94 10.44 19.62
C LEU A 164 -12.20 10.81 20.41
N ASN A 165 -12.05 11.48 21.54
CA ASN A 165 -13.16 11.87 22.42
C ASN A 165 -14.16 12.83 21.75
N HIS A 166 -13.69 13.69 20.85
CA HIS A 166 -14.57 14.60 20.13
C HIS A 166 -15.32 13.89 19.00
N VAL A 167 -14.64 12.99 18.28
CA VAL A 167 -15.30 12.18 17.25
C VAL A 167 -16.37 11.28 17.87
N THR A 168 -16.15 10.75 19.07
CA THR A 168 -17.08 9.82 19.71
C THR A 168 -18.36 10.50 20.14
N THR A 169 -18.27 11.69 20.74
CA THR A 169 -19.47 12.50 21.08
C THR A 169 -20.26 12.89 19.83
N LEU A 170 -19.59 13.20 18.72
CA LEU A 170 -20.26 13.50 17.45
C LEU A 170 -20.98 12.27 16.86
N VAL A 171 -20.43 11.07 17.03
CA VAL A 171 -21.08 9.82 16.61
C VAL A 171 -22.27 9.50 17.50
N GLU A 172 -22.15 9.67 18.81
CA GLU A 172 -23.23 9.41 19.77
C GLU A 172 -24.43 10.31 19.54
N ASN A 173 -24.17 11.59 19.25
CA ASN A 173 -25.16 12.62 18.91
C ASN A 173 -25.66 12.56 17.46
N LYS A 174 -25.14 11.61 16.64
CA LYS A 174 -25.46 11.48 15.21
C LYS A 174 -25.22 12.74 14.37
N LEU A 175 -24.24 13.56 14.78
CA LEU A 175 -23.84 14.77 14.06
C LEU A 175 -22.76 14.51 12.99
N ALA A 176 -22.08 13.37 13.08
CA ALA A 176 -21.09 12.95 12.09
C ALA A 176 -21.77 12.32 10.86
N LYS A 177 -21.45 12.81 9.66
CA LYS A 177 -21.90 12.22 8.38
C LYS A 177 -21.01 11.05 7.94
N LEU A 178 -19.70 11.15 8.16
CA LEU A 178 -18.72 10.11 7.83
C LEU A 178 -17.59 10.09 8.86
N VAL A 179 -17.21 8.89 9.32
CA VAL A 179 -16.09 8.68 10.23
C VAL A 179 -14.96 7.90 9.55
N ILE A 180 -13.76 8.45 9.62
CA ILE A 180 -12.56 7.90 9.03
C ILE A 180 -11.65 7.40 10.15
N ILE A 181 -11.30 6.12 10.09
CA ILE A 181 -10.56 5.41 11.13
C ILE A 181 -9.22 4.93 10.58
N ALA A 182 -8.12 5.12 11.30
CA ALA A 182 -6.83 4.56 10.91
C ALA A 182 -6.70 3.08 11.31
N HIS A 183 -6.04 2.28 10.46
CA HIS A 183 -5.82 0.85 10.75
C HIS A 183 -4.65 0.53 11.71
N ASP A 184 -3.70 1.46 11.87
CA ASP A 184 -2.38 1.25 12.49
C ASP A 184 -2.22 2.03 13.79
N VAL A 185 -3.31 2.12 14.55
CA VAL A 185 -3.32 2.75 15.88
C VAL A 185 -2.70 1.80 16.89
N ASP A 186 -1.81 2.34 17.72
CA ASP A 186 -1.12 1.63 18.79
C ASP A 186 -1.21 2.55 20.01
N PRO A 187 -1.97 2.21 21.08
CA PRO A 187 -2.69 0.95 21.33
C PRO A 187 -3.99 0.77 20.53
N ILE A 188 -4.36 -0.47 20.20
CA ILE A 188 -5.53 -0.80 19.33
C ILE A 188 -6.87 -0.67 20.05
N GLU A 189 -6.85 -0.77 21.38
CA GLU A 189 -7.99 -0.70 22.29
C GLU A 189 -8.74 0.63 22.16
N LEU A 190 -8.01 1.70 21.82
CA LEU A 190 -8.56 3.02 21.58
C LEU A 190 -9.63 3.02 20.49
N VAL A 191 -9.48 2.19 19.47
CA VAL A 191 -10.30 2.25 18.26
C VAL A 191 -11.12 0.98 18.05
N CYS A 192 -10.79 -0.12 18.73
CA CYS A 192 -11.44 -1.43 18.57
C CYS A 192 -12.99 -1.37 18.63
N TRP A 193 -13.54 -0.55 19.53
CA TRP A 193 -14.97 -0.39 19.75
C TRP A 193 -15.64 0.62 18.81
N LEU A 194 -14.87 1.48 18.13
CA LEU A 194 -15.41 2.60 17.35
C LEU A 194 -16.24 2.14 16.13
N PRO A 195 -15.83 1.12 15.33
CA PRO A 195 -16.68 0.57 14.27
C PRO A 195 -18.02 0.05 14.78
N ALA A 196 -18.05 -0.56 15.98
CA ALA A 196 -19.28 -1.05 16.58
C ALA A 196 -20.20 0.11 17.01
N LEU A 197 -19.63 1.19 17.54
CA LEU A 197 -20.36 2.42 17.89
C LEU A 197 -20.97 3.09 16.65
N CYS A 198 -20.17 3.29 15.60
CA CYS A 198 -20.63 3.89 14.34
C CYS A 198 -21.80 3.10 13.74
N ARG A 199 -21.70 1.76 13.71
CA ARG A 199 -22.81 0.92 13.23
C ARG A 199 -24.06 1.01 14.11
N LYS A 200 -23.91 0.99 15.44
CA LYS A 200 -25.07 1.10 16.37
C LYS A 200 -25.82 2.42 16.20
N LYS A 201 -25.12 3.49 15.82
CA LYS A 201 -25.68 4.82 15.58
C LYS A 201 -26.06 5.08 14.12
N ASP A 202 -25.90 4.08 13.24
CA ASP A 202 -26.06 4.16 11.78
C ASP A 202 -25.24 5.26 11.10
N VAL A 203 -24.04 5.50 11.62
CA VAL A 203 -23.06 6.43 11.03
C VAL A 203 -22.13 5.64 10.11
N PRO A 204 -22.01 6.01 8.81
CA PRO A 204 -21.05 5.42 7.89
C PRO A 204 -19.62 5.59 8.41
N TYR A 205 -18.85 4.51 8.40
CA TYR A 205 -17.43 4.56 8.73
C TYR A 205 -16.57 3.91 7.66
N CYS A 206 -15.30 4.29 7.65
CA CYS A 206 -14.33 3.70 6.75
C CYS A 206 -12.97 3.54 7.43
N ILE A 207 -12.23 2.50 7.06
CA ILE A 207 -10.90 2.21 7.61
C ILE A 207 -9.85 2.53 6.55
N ILE A 208 -8.91 3.44 6.87
CA ILE A 208 -7.84 3.91 5.99
C ILE A 208 -6.48 3.38 6.46
N LYS A 209 -5.60 3.11 5.49
CA LYS A 209 -4.21 2.77 5.74
C LYS A 209 -3.37 4.02 6.06
N GLY A 210 -2.88 4.09 7.29
CA GLY A 210 -1.86 5.05 7.76
C GLY A 210 -2.44 6.19 8.60
N LYS A 211 -2.27 6.11 9.93
CA LYS A 211 -2.61 7.19 10.89
C LYS A 211 -1.83 8.48 10.64
N SER A 212 -0.63 8.37 10.07
CA SER A 212 0.19 9.52 9.67
C SER A 212 -0.45 10.31 8.53
N ARG A 213 -1.16 9.65 7.61
CA ARG A 213 -1.86 10.34 6.50
C ARG A 213 -3.03 11.17 7.03
N LEU A 214 -3.77 10.64 8.00
CA LEU A 214 -4.81 11.40 8.70
C LEU A 214 -4.22 12.53 9.53
N GLY A 215 -3.06 12.31 10.17
CA GLY A 215 -2.32 13.34 10.90
C GLY A 215 -1.96 14.54 10.01
N GLN A 216 -1.44 14.28 8.81
CA GLN A 216 -1.07 15.34 7.86
C GLN A 216 -2.25 16.25 7.48
N LEU A 217 -3.48 15.72 7.43
CA LEU A 217 -4.67 16.53 7.14
C LEU A 217 -4.96 17.56 8.23
N ILE A 218 -4.66 17.23 9.49
CA ILE A 218 -4.98 18.08 10.66
C ILE A 218 -3.75 18.78 11.24
N HIS A 219 -2.63 18.79 10.51
CA HIS A 219 -1.35 19.34 10.96
C HIS A 219 -0.80 18.68 12.24
N GLN A 220 -1.00 17.37 12.40
CA GLN A 220 -0.47 16.56 13.50
C GLN A 220 0.41 15.42 12.98
N LYS A 221 1.26 14.85 13.84
CA LYS A 221 2.11 13.70 13.45
C LYS A 221 1.29 12.43 13.16
N ALA A 222 0.19 12.24 13.88
CA ALA A 222 -0.72 11.12 13.72
C ALA A 222 -2.13 11.50 14.18
N ALA A 223 -3.14 10.88 13.57
CA ALA A 223 -4.52 10.96 14.02
C ALA A 223 -5.15 9.56 13.97
N SER A 224 -5.80 9.15 15.06
CA SER A 224 -6.49 7.86 15.13
C SER A 224 -7.78 7.88 14.32
N CYS A 225 -8.57 8.94 14.47
CA CYS A 225 -9.89 9.09 13.87
C CYS A 225 -10.13 10.55 13.44
N VAL A 226 -10.87 10.73 12.35
CA VAL A 226 -11.32 12.02 11.82
C VAL A 226 -12.78 11.88 11.43
N ALA A 227 -13.59 12.91 11.66
CA ALA A 227 -15.01 12.93 11.28
C ALA A 227 -15.33 14.15 10.42
N ILE A 228 -16.23 13.93 9.46
CA ILE A 228 -16.85 14.98 8.64
C ILE A 228 -18.26 15.23 9.21
N THR A 229 -18.53 16.46 9.66
CA THR A 229 -19.87 16.85 10.16
C THR A 229 -20.68 17.58 9.09
N SER A 230 -20.05 18.53 8.41
CA SER A 230 -20.67 19.35 7.39
C SER A 230 -19.67 19.66 6.28
N VAL A 231 -20.20 19.76 5.07
CA VAL A 231 -19.49 20.11 3.85
C VAL A 231 -20.23 21.26 3.16
N LYS A 232 -19.57 21.92 2.23
CA LYS A 232 -20.20 22.86 1.31
C LYS A 232 -21.14 22.10 0.38
N SER A 233 -22.16 22.78 -0.14
CA SER A 233 -23.14 22.21 -1.08
C SER A 233 -22.48 21.64 -2.35
N GLU A 234 -21.40 22.24 -2.81
CA GLU A 234 -20.60 21.80 -3.97
C GLU A 234 -20.07 20.36 -3.81
N ASP A 235 -19.62 20.01 -2.60
CA ASP A 235 -18.98 18.73 -2.31
C ASP A 235 -19.95 17.68 -1.75
N GLU A 236 -21.24 18.03 -1.58
CA GLU A 236 -22.22 17.16 -0.93
C GLU A 236 -22.54 15.92 -1.77
N LYS A 237 -22.55 16.05 -3.10
CA LYS A 237 -22.74 14.92 -4.02
C LYS A 237 -21.60 13.89 -3.93
N ASP A 238 -20.36 14.39 -3.89
CA ASP A 238 -19.17 13.54 -3.74
C ASP A 238 -19.18 12.82 -2.39
N LEU A 239 -19.53 13.54 -1.32
CA LEU A 239 -19.64 12.96 0.03
C LEU A 239 -20.72 11.87 0.08
N ASN A 240 -21.90 12.12 -0.49
CA ASN A 240 -23.01 11.16 -0.49
C ASN A 240 -22.65 9.87 -1.25
N THR A 241 -21.94 9.99 -2.37
CA THR A 241 -21.44 8.84 -3.14
C THR A 241 -20.43 8.02 -2.34
N LEU A 242 -19.53 8.69 -1.61
CA LEU A 242 -18.60 8.00 -0.71
C LEU A 242 -19.33 7.32 0.45
N ILE A 243 -20.34 7.97 1.02
CA ILE A 243 -21.17 7.42 2.10
C ILE A 243 -21.89 6.15 1.67
N SER A 244 -22.55 6.14 0.52
CA SER A 244 -23.27 4.95 0.04
C SER A 244 -22.32 3.79 -0.19
N ASN A 245 -21.16 4.03 -0.80
CA ASN A 245 -20.15 3.02 -1.06
C ASN A 245 -19.59 2.44 0.25
N PHE A 246 -19.26 3.29 1.22
CA PHE A 246 -18.70 2.84 2.50
C PHE A 246 -19.72 2.16 3.41
N LYS A 247 -21.00 2.58 3.36
CA LYS A 247 -22.07 1.90 4.12
C LYS A 247 -22.19 0.44 3.65
N ALA A 248 -22.25 0.21 2.35
CA ALA A 248 -22.27 -1.13 1.77
C ALA A 248 -20.98 -1.94 2.09
N GLN A 249 -19.81 -1.30 2.00
CA GLN A 249 -18.53 -1.98 2.20
C GLN A 249 -18.22 -2.35 3.67
N PHE A 250 -18.61 -1.49 4.63
CA PHE A 250 -18.20 -1.60 6.03
C PHE A 250 -19.38 -1.84 6.98
N ASN A 251 -20.39 -0.98 6.98
CA ASN A 251 -21.48 -1.02 7.95
C ASN A 251 -22.38 -2.26 7.76
N ASP A 252 -22.79 -2.51 6.52
CA ASP A 252 -23.74 -3.56 6.16
C ASP A 252 -23.04 -4.92 5.97
N ASN A 253 -21.72 -4.90 5.77
CA ASN A 253 -20.93 -6.09 5.55
C ASN A 253 -20.76 -6.92 6.85
N MET A 254 -21.57 -7.98 6.96
CA MET A 254 -21.52 -8.90 8.09
C MET A 254 -20.26 -9.78 8.13
N GLU A 255 -19.58 -10.00 7.00
CA GLU A 255 -18.38 -10.85 6.97
C GLU A 255 -17.27 -10.26 7.84
N ASN A 256 -17.11 -8.94 7.82
CA ASN A 256 -16.11 -8.22 8.63
C ASN A 256 -16.24 -8.53 10.13
N ARG A 257 -17.45 -8.89 10.60
CA ARG A 257 -17.76 -9.18 12.01
C ARG A 257 -17.50 -10.61 12.40
N ARG A 258 -17.56 -11.54 11.45
CA ARG A 258 -17.51 -12.99 11.69
C ARG A 258 -16.18 -13.58 11.27
N ARG A 259 -15.47 -12.94 10.34
CA ARG A 259 -14.25 -13.44 9.75
C ARG A 259 -13.07 -13.31 10.70
N TRP A 260 -12.63 -14.46 11.21
CA TRP A 260 -11.36 -14.59 11.91
C TRP A 260 -10.19 -14.34 10.95
N GLY A 261 -9.17 -13.66 11.45
CA GLY A 261 -7.93 -13.38 10.72
C GLY A 261 -6.79 -14.29 11.12
N GLY A 262 -5.64 -14.10 10.46
CA GLY A 262 -4.41 -14.82 10.79
C GLY A 262 -4.45 -16.30 10.42
N GLY A 263 -3.74 -17.14 11.17
CA GLY A 263 -3.58 -18.57 10.85
C GLY A 263 -2.77 -18.85 9.58
N ILE A 264 -2.07 -17.85 9.04
CA ILE A 264 -1.30 -17.98 7.81
C ILE A 264 0.03 -18.65 8.16
N MET A 265 0.34 -19.81 7.60
CA MET A 265 1.62 -20.49 7.82
C MET A 265 2.77 -19.84 7.06
N GLY A 266 4.01 -20.17 7.43
CA GLY A 266 5.19 -19.63 6.74
C GLY A 266 5.39 -20.24 5.37
N ILE A 267 6.02 -19.49 4.45
CA ILE A 267 6.25 -19.90 3.05
C ILE A 267 6.92 -21.29 2.96
N LYS A 268 7.91 -21.56 3.80
CA LYS A 268 8.57 -22.88 3.84
C LYS A 268 7.60 -24.01 4.19
N SER A 269 6.73 -23.79 5.17
CA SER A 269 5.71 -24.76 5.58
C SER A 269 4.65 -24.91 4.49
N GLN A 270 4.20 -23.81 3.87
CA GLN A 270 3.29 -23.85 2.72
C GLN A 270 3.86 -24.65 1.55
N HIS A 271 5.15 -24.46 1.20
CA HIS A 271 5.80 -25.24 0.15
C HIS A 271 5.88 -26.74 0.46
N VAL A 272 6.11 -27.11 1.73
CA VAL A 272 6.11 -28.52 2.16
C VAL A 272 4.71 -29.11 2.01
N THR A 273 3.68 -28.39 2.46
CA THR A 273 2.28 -28.82 2.33
C THR A 273 1.89 -28.95 0.85
N GLN A 274 2.18 -27.95 0.01
CA GLN A 274 1.89 -27.99 -1.42
C GLN A 274 2.61 -29.15 -2.12
N ARG A 275 3.86 -29.46 -1.75
CA ARG A 275 4.59 -30.61 -2.29
C ARG A 275 3.88 -31.93 -1.93
N ARG A 276 3.42 -32.06 -0.68
CA ARG A 276 2.67 -33.24 -0.21
C ARG A 276 1.31 -33.35 -0.91
N GLU A 277 0.57 -32.25 -1.03
CA GLU A 277 -0.72 -32.19 -1.72
C GLU A 277 -0.58 -32.60 -3.19
N ARG A 278 0.44 -32.11 -3.90
CA ARG A 278 0.73 -32.51 -5.29
C ARG A 278 1.04 -34.00 -5.41
N ALA A 279 1.82 -34.56 -4.48
CA ALA A 279 2.13 -35.99 -4.49
C ALA A 279 0.86 -36.84 -4.27
N ILE A 280 0.02 -36.46 -3.31
CA ILE A 280 -1.26 -37.13 -3.03
C ILE A 280 -2.21 -37.01 -4.23
N GLN A 281 -2.28 -35.84 -4.88
CA GLN A 281 -3.09 -35.62 -6.07
C GLN A 281 -2.62 -36.49 -7.24
N ALA A 282 -1.30 -36.58 -7.46
CA ALA A 282 -0.74 -37.45 -8.48
C ALA A 282 -1.05 -38.93 -8.22
N GLU A 283 -1.00 -39.38 -6.96
CA GLU A 283 -1.39 -40.73 -6.57
C GLU A 283 -2.89 -40.99 -6.78
N LYS A 284 -3.76 -40.06 -6.38
CA LYS A 284 -5.20 -40.14 -6.58
C LYS A 284 -5.57 -40.15 -8.07
N ALA A 285 -4.92 -39.33 -8.89
CA ALA A 285 -5.13 -39.30 -10.34
C ALA A 285 -4.78 -40.65 -10.99
N LYS A 286 -3.63 -41.23 -10.61
CA LYS A 286 -3.25 -42.60 -11.01
C LYS A 286 -4.29 -43.63 -10.59
N LYS A 287 -4.80 -43.54 -9.35
CA LYS A 287 -5.82 -44.46 -8.82
C LYS A 287 -7.18 -44.36 -9.53
N LEU A 288 -7.55 -43.17 -9.99
CA LEU A 288 -8.80 -42.93 -10.72
C LEU A 288 -8.72 -43.30 -12.21
N GLY A 289 -7.59 -43.83 -12.69
CA GLY A 289 -7.41 -44.21 -14.09
C GLY A 289 -7.37 -43.03 -15.07
N LEU A 290 -7.39 -41.79 -14.57
CA LEU A 290 -7.07 -40.60 -15.35
C LEU A 290 -5.56 -40.61 -15.61
N GLN A 291 -5.15 -41.31 -16.67
CA GLN A 291 -3.83 -41.13 -17.25
C GLN A 291 -3.73 -39.66 -17.67
N LEU A 292 -2.93 -38.90 -16.92
CA LEU A 292 -2.49 -37.57 -17.30
C LEU A 292 -1.71 -37.72 -18.62
N ALA A 293 -2.36 -37.42 -19.74
CA ALA A 293 -1.70 -37.12 -21.00
C ALA A 293 -0.92 -35.80 -20.88
#